data_AF-A0A959CYR6-F1
#
_entry.id   AF-A0A959CYR6-F1
#
_cell.length_a   1.000
_cell.length_b   1.000
_cell.length_c   1.000
_cell.angle_alpha   90.00
_cell.angle_beta   90.00
_cell.angle_gamma   90.00
#
_symmetry.space_group_name_H-M   'P 1'
#
loop_
_entity.id
_entity.type
_entity.pdbx_description
1 polymer ?
#
loop_
_entity_poly.entity_id
_entity_poly.type
_entity_poly.pdbx_seq_one_letter_code
_entity_poly.pdbx_strand_id
1 'polypeptide(L)'
;WYFDDLSEDGIPAGFNPILGEPVSQEYLEAWCSNERECRYLEPTTTKYWEDGTYGRTTAEGEGYRNIILYRYAQAFLLAAEAYVQSGQGDKAAEKLNALRERAYGNSDHNFATVDMETLIEEQARELGHEGHRWDFLKRLGLLQERATMYNIDAVNMKPYNVRWPIPQTFIDLAGVQQNQGY
;
A
#
# COMPACT_ATOMS: atom_id res chain seq x y z
N TRP A 1 -8.97 0.39 6.74
CA TRP A 1 -8.29 0.52 8.05
C TRP A 1 -8.20 -0.86 8.67
N TYR A 2 -7.03 -1.31 9.13
CA TYR A 2 -6.87 -2.59 9.82
C TYR A 2 -6.36 -2.32 11.24
N PHE A 3 -7.04 -2.90 12.22
CA PHE A 3 -6.61 -2.94 13.61
C PHE A 3 -6.22 -4.38 13.90
N ASP A 4 -5.06 -4.60 14.55
CA ASP A 4 -4.58 -5.94 14.91
C ASP A 4 -5.49 -6.64 15.93
N ASP A 5 -6.37 -5.88 16.59
CA ASP A 5 -7.40 -6.35 17.51
C ASP A 5 -8.75 -5.72 17.13
N LEU A 6 -9.69 -6.56 16.72
CA LEU A 6 -11.06 -6.18 16.33
C LEU A 6 -12.06 -6.34 17.48
N SER A 7 -11.59 -6.61 18.70
CA SER A 7 -12.42 -6.56 19.90
C SER A 7 -12.89 -5.12 20.17
N GLU A 8 -13.95 -4.99 20.97
CA GLU A 8 -14.52 -3.70 21.38
C GLU A 8 -13.48 -2.81 22.09
N ASP A 9 -12.42 -3.41 22.65
CA ASP A 9 -11.30 -2.74 23.32
C ASP A 9 -10.17 -2.31 22.36
N GLY A 10 -10.08 -2.91 21.16
CA GLY A 10 -9.06 -2.63 20.14
C GLY A 10 -9.43 -1.54 19.13
N ILE A 11 -10.71 -1.13 19.12
CA ILE A 11 -11.26 -0.14 18.20
C ILE A 11 -11.63 1.13 19.00
N PRO A 12 -11.10 2.31 18.64
CA PRO A 12 -11.48 3.56 19.32
C PRO A 12 -13.00 3.79 19.28
N ALA A 13 -13.57 4.20 20.42
CA ALA A 13 -15.00 4.46 20.53
C ALA A 13 -15.51 5.44 19.45
N GLY A 14 -16.55 5.03 18.70
CA GLY A 14 -17.12 5.80 17.58
C GLY A 14 -16.59 5.42 16.20
N PHE A 15 -15.61 4.53 16.11
CA PHE A 15 -15.15 3.97 14.84
C PHE A 15 -16.01 2.74 14.49
N ASN A 16 -16.87 2.82 13.47
CA ASN A 16 -17.64 1.68 12.98
C ASN A 16 -16.83 1.00 11.86
N PRO A 17 -16.18 -0.15 12.12
CA PRO A 17 -15.27 -0.77 11.17
C PRO A 17 -16.11 -1.52 10.13
N ILE A 18 -16.54 -0.85 9.08
CA ILE A 18 -17.01 -1.58 7.91
C ILE A 18 -15.75 -2.12 7.20
N LEU A 19 -15.26 -3.26 7.70
CA LEU A 19 -14.03 -3.90 7.28
C LEU A 19 -14.12 -4.27 5.80
N GLY A 20 -13.26 -3.63 5.00
CA GLY A 20 -13.18 -3.90 3.57
C GLY A 20 -14.23 -3.20 2.72
N GLU A 21 -15.12 -2.38 3.30
CA GLU A 21 -16.02 -1.53 2.50
C GLU A 21 -15.36 -0.19 2.14
N PRO A 22 -15.72 0.39 0.98
CA PRO A 22 -15.29 1.74 0.62
C PRO A 22 -15.76 2.75 1.68
N VAL A 23 -14.85 3.62 2.11
CA VAL A 23 -15.22 4.79 2.91
C VAL A 23 -15.80 5.83 1.97
N SER A 24 -17.05 6.27 2.23
CA SER A 24 -17.70 7.28 1.39
C SER A 24 -17.09 8.67 1.61
N GLN A 25 -17.21 9.54 0.60
CA GLN A 25 -16.76 10.93 0.72
C GLN A 25 -17.53 11.66 1.82
N GLU A 26 -18.84 11.43 1.93
CA GLU A 26 -19.68 12.02 2.97
C GLU A 26 -19.24 11.61 4.38
N TYR A 27 -18.82 10.34 4.55
CA TYR A 27 -18.25 9.90 5.83
C TYR A 27 -17.00 10.69 6.17
N LEU A 28 -16.06 10.86 5.24
CA LEU A 28 -14.82 11.62 5.48
C LEU A 28 -15.11 13.10 5.76
N GLU A 29 -15.96 13.74 4.95
CA GLU A 29 -16.30 15.15 5.10
C GLU A 29 -16.97 15.47 6.44
N ALA A 30 -17.65 14.49 7.07
CA ALA A 30 -18.20 14.65 8.41
C ALA A 30 -17.13 14.87 9.51
N TRP A 31 -15.86 14.51 9.26
CA TRP A 31 -14.75 14.69 10.20
C TRP A 31 -14.05 16.05 10.10
N CYS A 32 -14.41 16.88 9.13
CA CYS A 32 -13.83 18.23 8.98
C CYS A 32 -14.88 19.32 9.20
N SER A 33 -14.49 20.40 9.88
CA SER A 33 -15.38 21.55 10.11
C SER A 33 -15.35 22.57 8.97
N ASN A 34 -14.40 22.43 8.04
CA ASN A 34 -14.19 23.32 6.89
C ASN A 34 -13.27 22.67 5.83
N GLU A 35 -13.27 23.21 4.62
CA GLU A 35 -12.44 22.72 3.48
C GLU A 35 -10.94 22.67 3.78
N ARG A 36 -10.43 23.52 4.68
CA ARG A 36 -9.02 23.50 5.07
C ARG A 36 -8.70 22.28 5.93
N GLU A 37 -9.59 21.89 6.84
CA GLU A 37 -9.45 20.67 7.64
C GLU A 37 -9.60 19.42 6.78
N CYS A 38 -10.52 19.42 5.80
CA CYS A 38 -10.70 18.26 4.93
C CYS A 38 -9.43 17.94 4.11
N ARG A 39 -8.57 18.93 3.84
CA ARG A 39 -7.26 18.71 3.19
C ARG A 39 -6.28 17.87 4.01
N TYR A 40 -6.47 17.76 5.32
CA TYR A 40 -5.64 16.95 6.20
C TYR A 40 -6.26 15.58 6.51
N LEU A 41 -7.43 15.27 5.93
CA LEU A 41 -8.04 13.94 6.00
C LEU A 41 -7.38 13.03 4.98
N GLU A 42 -6.19 12.56 5.33
CA GLU A 42 -5.40 11.65 4.51
C GLU A 42 -5.62 10.21 4.99
N PRO A 43 -5.75 9.23 4.08
CA PRO A 43 -5.72 7.82 4.46
C PRO A 43 -4.41 7.54 5.21
N THR A 44 -4.51 7.20 6.50
CA THR A 44 -3.34 6.89 7.33
C THR A 44 -3.32 5.43 7.74
N THR A 45 -2.19 4.97 8.26
CA THR A 45 -2.03 3.61 8.78
C THR A 45 -1.59 3.64 10.22
N THR A 46 -2.10 2.71 11.01
CA THR A 46 -1.67 2.46 12.39
C THR A 46 -0.42 1.59 12.47
N LYS A 47 0.01 1.01 11.33
CA LYS A 47 1.12 0.04 11.26
C LYS A 47 2.44 0.55 11.85
N TYR A 48 2.70 1.84 11.71
CA TYR A 48 3.89 2.49 12.27
C TYR A 48 3.52 3.54 13.33
N TRP A 49 2.29 3.49 13.83
CA TRP A 49 1.82 4.40 14.86
C TRP A 49 2.45 4.02 16.21
N GLU A 50 3.01 5.01 16.89
CA GLU A 50 3.73 4.89 18.17
C GLU A 50 3.18 5.87 19.21
N ASP A 51 1.85 5.95 19.38
CA ASP A 51 1.23 6.91 20.29
C ASP A 51 1.86 6.91 21.68
N GLY A 52 2.31 8.08 22.14
CA GLY A 52 2.83 8.30 23.48
C GLY A 52 3.94 7.35 23.94
N THR A 53 4.54 6.58 23.02
CA THR A 53 5.50 5.54 23.37
C THR A 53 6.76 6.22 23.87
N TYR A 54 7.06 6.03 25.15
CA TYR A 54 8.11 6.76 25.89
C TYR A 54 7.87 8.27 26.06
N GLY A 55 6.61 8.74 26.05
CA GLY A 55 6.26 10.13 26.35
C GLY A 55 6.61 11.14 25.25
N ARG A 56 6.75 10.67 24.02
CA ARG A 56 7.22 11.47 22.87
C ARG A 56 6.18 12.41 22.32
N THR A 57 6.67 13.45 21.65
CA THR A 57 5.85 14.36 20.84
C THR A 57 6.14 14.17 19.35
N THR A 58 5.16 14.46 18.49
CA THR A 58 5.32 14.38 17.03
C THR A 58 6.43 15.28 16.48
N ALA A 59 6.87 16.29 17.25
CA ALA A 59 7.93 17.21 16.88
C ALA A 59 9.35 16.60 16.91
N GLU A 60 9.54 15.49 17.61
CA GLU A 60 10.87 14.87 17.78
C GLU A 60 11.29 14.07 16.54
N GLY A 61 10.35 13.61 15.71
CA GLY A 61 10.64 12.96 14.43
C GLY A 61 11.38 11.61 14.53
N GLU A 62 11.50 11.04 15.73
CA GLU A 62 12.14 9.74 15.97
C GLU A 62 11.10 8.61 15.98
N GLY A 63 11.45 7.47 15.36
CA GLY A 63 10.64 6.25 15.37
C GLY A 63 11.47 5.04 15.79
N TYR A 64 10.91 4.17 16.63
CA TYR A 64 11.60 3.02 17.21
C TYR A 64 10.98 1.68 16.79
N ARG A 65 9.88 1.72 16.01
CA ARG A 65 9.34 0.55 15.35
C ARG A 65 10.38 -0.08 14.45
N ASN A 66 10.43 -1.40 14.48
CA ASN A 66 11.14 -2.17 13.48
C ASN A 66 10.53 -1.91 12.11
N ILE A 67 11.39 -1.61 11.13
CA ILE A 67 10.99 -1.55 9.73
C ILE A 67 10.97 -2.98 9.19
N ILE A 68 9.81 -3.39 8.66
CA ILE A 68 9.65 -4.71 8.08
C ILE A 68 10.16 -4.65 6.64
N LEU A 69 11.35 -5.22 6.40
CA LEU A 69 11.90 -5.34 5.05
C LEU A 69 11.30 -6.52 4.29
N TYR A 70 11.09 -7.64 4.99
CA TYR A 70 10.50 -8.85 4.43
C TYR A 70 9.62 -9.51 5.48
N ARG A 71 8.50 -10.07 5.04
CA ARG A 71 7.62 -10.89 5.89
C ARG A 71 6.96 -12.01 5.12
N TYR A 72 6.50 -13.03 5.83
CA TYR A 72 6.04 -14.28 5.24
C TYR A 72 4.89 -14.10 4.23
N ALA A 73 4.01 -13.12 4.41
CA ALA A 73 2.93 -12.83 3.46
C ALA A 73 3.43 -12.50 2.05
N GLN A 74 4.63 -11.94 1.91
CA GLN A 74 5.23 -11.66 0.60
C GLN A 74 5.45 -12.96 -0.20
N ALA A 75 5.76 -14.07 0.48
CA ALA A 75 5.89 -15.38 -0.18
C ALA A 75 4.55 -15.86 -0.75
N PHE A 76 3.43 -15.60 -0.06
CA PHE A 76 2.09 -15.92 -0.57
C PHE A 76 1.73 -15.05 -1.77
N LEU A 77 2.02 -13.76 -1.73
CA LEU A 77 1.79 -12.84 -2.84
C LEU A 77 2.63 -13.21 -4.07
N LEU A 78 3.91 -13.55 -3.88
CA LEU A 78 4.79 -14.01 -4.96
C LEU A 78 4.32 -15.35 -5.55
N ALA A 79 3.87 -16.29 -4.71
CA ALA A 79 3.30 -17.55 -5.17
C ALA A 79 1.99 -17.32 -5.95
N ALA A 80 1.10 -16.46 -5.45
CA ALA A 80 -0.12 -16.06 -6.14
C ALA A 80 0.19 -15.45 -7.50
N GLU A 81 1.18 -14.55 -7.58
CA GLU A 81 1.64 -13.95 -8.83
C GLU A 81 2.08 -15.00 -9.85
N ALA A 82 2.92 -15.96 -9.43
CA ALA A 82 3.38 -17.03 -10.31
C ALA A 82 2.21 -17.88 -10.83
N TYR A 83 1.23 -18.17 -9.98
CA TYR A 83 0.03 -18.92 -10.38
C TYR A 83 -0.85 -18.14 -11.35
N VAL A 84 -1.11 -16.85 -11.10
CA VAL A 84 -1.87 -15.98 -12.02
C VAL A 84 -1.19 -15.94 -13.39
N GLN A 85 0.14 -15.71 -13.44
CA GLN A 85 0.88 -15.68 -14.70
C GLN A 85 0.85 -17.03 -15.44
N SER A 86 0.66 -18.12 -14.71
CA SER A 86 0.54 -19.47 -15.27
C SER A 86 -0.92 -19.85 -15.61
N GLY A 87 -1.88 -18.93 -15.53
CA GLY A 87 -3.29 -19.18 -15.79
C GLY A 87 -4.00 -20.05 -14.72
N GLN A 88 -3.42 -20.16 -13.53
CA GLN A 88 -3.95 -20.98 -12.41
C GLN A 88 -4.56 -20.08 -11.32
N GLY A 89 -5.62 -19.35 -11.69
CA GLY A 89 -6.26 -18.35 -10.80
C GLY A 89 -6.89 -18.95 -9.53
N ASP A 90 -7.32 -20.21 -9.58
CA ASP A 90 -7.79 -20.99 -8.44
C ASP A 90 -6.68 -21.21 -7.39
N LYS A 91 -5.49 -21.64 -7.83
CA LYS A 91 -4.33 -21.83 -6.93
C LYS A 91 -3.78 -20.51 -6.40
N ALA A 92 -3.88 -19.45 -7.19
CA ALA A 92 -3.56 -18.11 -6.72
C ALA A 92 -4.55 -17.67 -5.64
N ALA A 93 -5.85 -17.96 -5.82
CA ALA A 93 -6.88 -17.65 -4.83
C ALA A 93 -6.60 -18.35 -3.49
N GLU A 94 -6.17 -19.62 -3.49
CA GLU A 94 -5.75 -20.31 -2.25
C GLU A 94 -4.68 -19.54 -1.47
N LYS A 95 -3.71 -18.92 -2.17
CA LYS A 95 -2.63 -18.16 -1.51
C LYS A 95 -3.13 -16.82 -0.98
N LEU A 96 -3.99 -16.12 -1.72
CA LEU A 96 -4.55 -14.86 -1.25
C LEU A 96 -5.56 -15.08 -0.12
N ASN A 97 -6.38 -16.13 -0.17
CA ASN A 97 -7.36 -16.46 0.85
C ASN A 97 -6.71 -16.74 2.21
N ALA A 98 -5.53 -17.37 2.25
CA ALA A 98 -4.78 -17.52 3.51
C ALA A 98 -4.43 -16.16 4.17
N LEU A 99 -4.17 -15.12 3.36
CA LEU A 99 -3.92 -13.76 3.87
C LEU A 99 -5.22 -13.07 4.27
N ARG A 100 -6.28 -13.26 3.48
CA ARG A 100 -7.61 -12.68 3.72
C ARG A 100 -8.25 -13.25 4.96
N GLU A 101 -8.25 -14.57 5.15
CA GLU A 101 -8.77 -15.20 6.37
C GLU A 101 -8.02 -14.72 7.61
N ARG A 102 -6.70 -14.50 7.51
CA ARG A 102 -5.91 -13.91 8.59
C ARG A 102 -6.30 -12.46 8.88
N ALA A 103 -6.67 -11.68 7.86
CA ALA A 103 -7.06 -10.28 8.01
C ALA A 103 -8.53 -10.08 8.42
N TYR A 104 -9.45 -10.92 7.93
CA TYR A 104 -10.88 -10.83 8.23
C TYR A 104 -11.29 -11.71 9.42
N GLY A 105 -10.47 -12.69 9.81
CA GLY A 105 -10.78 -13.66 10.85
C GLY A 105 -11.82 -14.73 10.43
N ASN A 106 -12.23 -14.75 9.17
CA ASN A 106 -13.21 -15.67 8.60
C ASN A 106 -12.99 -15.88 7.09
N SER A 107 -13.77 -16.78 6.49
CA SER A 107 -13.70 -17.13 5.07
C SER A 107 -14.70 -16.39 4.16
N ASP A 108 -15.48 -15.44 4.70
CA ASP A 108 -16.61 -14.81 3.98
C ASP A 108 -16.14 -13.97 2.78
N HIS A 109 -14.87 -13.58 2.81
CA HIS A 109 -14.24 -12.72 1.81
C HIS A 109 -13.35 -13.50 0.84
N ASN A 110 -13.40 -14.84 0.83
CA ASN A 110 -12.54 -15.66 -0.02
C ASN A 110 -12.87 -15.53 -1.52
N PHE A 111 -11.82 -15.48 -2.33
CA PHE A 111 -11.93 -15.56 -3.78
C PHE A 111 -12.06 -17.01 -4.22
N ALA A 112 -12.90 -17.25 -5.23
CA ALA A 112 -12.95 -18.53 -5.93
C ALA A 112 -11.82 -18.66 -6.97
N THR A 113 -11.48 -17.55 -7.61
CA THR A 113 -10.37 -17.41 -8.58
C THR A 113 -9.87 -15.98 -8.52
N VAL A 114 -8.61 -15.76 -8.88
CA VAL A 114 -8.02 -14.42 -8.93
C VAL A 114 -7.27 -14.21 -10.24
N ASP A 115 -7.29 -12.97 -10.70
CA ASP A 115 -6.53 -12.48 -11.85
C ASP A 115 -5.45 -11.49 -11.41
N MET A 116 -4.76 -10.91 -12.39
CA MET A 116 -3.66 -9.97 -12.12
C MET A 116 -4.18 -8.70 -11.45
N GLU A 117 -5.37 -8.23 -11.81
CA GLU A 117 -5.98 -7.05 -11.19
C GLU A 117 -6.24 -7.29 -9.70
N THR A 118 -6.88 -8.40 -9.37
CA THR A 118 -7.20 -8.77 -7.99
C THR A 118 -5.92 -8.90 -7.16
N LEU A 119 -4.88 -9.52 -7.72
CA LEU A 119 -3.57 -9.65 -7.07
C LEU A 119 -2.91 -8.28 -6.82
N ILE A 120 -2.95 -7.39 -7.80
CA ILE A 120 -2.37 -6.04 -7.67
C ILE A 120 -3.05 -5.29 -6.53
N GLU A 121 -4.37 -5.40 -6.40
CA GLU A 121 -5.13 -4.72 -5.36
C GLU A 121 -4.92 -5.37 -3.97
N GLU A 122 -4.84 -6.70 -3.88
CA GLU A 122 -4.49 -7.38 -2.62
C GLU A 122 -3.05 -7.07 -2.18
N GLN A 123 -2.11 -6.97 -3.11
CA GLN A 123 -0.72 -6.58 -2.79
C GLN A 123 -0.68 -5.18 -2.17
N ALA A 124 -1.49 -4.24 -2.67
CA ALA A 124 -1.57 -2.88 -2.14
C ALA A 124 -2.11 -2.85 -0.71
N ARG A 125 -3.15 -3.66 -0.43
CA ARG A 125 -3.75 -3.76 0.91
C ARG A 125 -2.82 -4.45 1.91
N GLU A 126 -2.25 -5.58 1.53
CA GLU A 126 -1.41 -6.40 2.41
C GLU A 126 -0.07 -5.70 2.71
N LEU A 127 0.62 -5.18 1.69
CA LEU A 127 1.95 -4.56 1.82
C LEU A 127 1.91 -3.03 1.87
N GLY A 128 0.76 -2.47 2.22
CA GLY A 128 0.57 -1.03 2.41
C GLY A 128 1.63 -0.45 3.36
N HIS A 129 2.29 0.62 2.89
CA HIS A 129 3.34 1.34 3.61
C HIS A 129 4.60 0.51 3.96
N GLU A 130 4.86 -0.61 3.29
CA GLU A 130 6.11 -1.39 3.47
C GLU A 130 7.16 -1.13 2.38
N GLY A 131 6.95 -0.15 1.50
CA GLY A 131 7.92 0.21 0.45
C GLY A 131 7.94 -0.72 -0.78
N HIS A 132 7.11 -1.76 -0.83
CA HIS A 132 7.12 -2.75 -1.93
C HIS A 132 6.32 -2.34 -3.18
N ARG A 133 5.40 -1.38 -3.07
CA ARG A 133 4.46 -1.04 -4.15
C ARG A 133 5.16 -0.54 -5.41
N TRP A 134 6.18 0.30 -5.24
CA TRP A 134 6.90 0.90 -6.37
C TRP A 134 7.63 -0.16 -7.21
N ASP A 135 8.42 -1.02 -6.56
CA ASP A 135 9.16 -2.09 -7.25
C ASP A 135 8.25 -3.12 -7.91
N PHE A 136 7.17 -3.51 -7.22
CA PHE A 136 6.17 -4.45 -7.74
C PHE A 136 5.54 -3.93 -9.05
N LEU A 137 5.02 -2.70 -9.03
CA LEU A 137 4.40 -2.09 -10.20
C LEU A 137 5.40 -1.83 -11.32
N LYS A 138 6.63 -1.43 -10.97
CA LYS A 138 7.70 -1.19 -11.94
C LYS A 138 8.08 -2.47 -12.68
N ARG A 139 8.21 -3.60 -11.98
CA ARG A 139 8.52 -4.90 -12.60
C ARG A 139 7.40 -5.39 -13.51
N LEU A 140 6.15 -5.06 -13.21
CA LEU A 140 5.00 -5.39 -14.05
C LEU A 140 4.79 -4.40 -15.21
N GLY A 141 5.55 -3.30 -15.27
CA GLY A 141 5.37 -2.26 -16.28
C GLY A 141 4.14 -1.37 -16.05
N LEU A 142 3.52 -1.43 -14.86
CA LEU A 142 2.27 -0.75 -14.52
C LEU A 142 2.47 0.51 -13.68
N LEU A 143 3.71 0.86 -13.35
CA LEU A 143 4.00 1.95 -12.41
C LEU A 143 3.39 3.28 -12.84
N GLN A 144 3.57 3.70 -14.10
CA GLN A 144 3.04 4.99 -14.56
C GLN A 144 1.50 5.00 -14.51
N GLU A 145 0.88 3.97 -15.08
CA GLU A 145 -0.58 3.81 -15.11
C GLU A 145 -1.16 3.95 -13.69
N ARG A 146 -0.67 3.13 -12.75
CA ARG A 146 -1.16 3.12 -11.36
C ARG A 146 -0.81 4.37 -10.59
N ALA A 147 0.38 4.95 -10.79
CA ALA A 147 0.76 6.19 -10.14
C ALA A 147 -0.13 7.36 -10.57
N THR A 148 -0.57 7.40 -11.84
CA THR A 148 -1.40 8.49 -12.37
C THR A 148 -2.91 8.31 -12.16
N MET A 149 -3.37 7.10 -11.83
CA MET A 149 -4.79 6.75 -11.82
C MET A 149 -5.63 7.59 -10.84
N TYR A 150 -5.10 7.86 -9.65
CA TYR A 150 -5.81 8.58 -8.57
C TYR A 150 -4.97 9.67 -7.90
N ASN A 151 -3.75 9.93 -8.38
CA ASN A 151 -2.86 10.92 -7.78
C ASN A 151 -2.85 12.20 -8.62
N ILE A 152 -3.48 13.25 -8.08
CA ILE A 152 -3.56 14.58 -8.70
C ILE A 152 -2.18 15.24 -8.85
N ASP A 153 -1.19 14.85 -8.05
CA ASP A 153 0.17 15.39 -8.12
C ASP A 153 1.03 14.66 -9.17
N ALA A 154 0.63 13.45 -9.58
CA ALA A 154 1.37 12.64 -10.55
C ALA A 154 1.00 12.91 -12.02
N VAL A 155 0.13 13.90 -12.30
CA VAL A 155 -0.39 14.21 -13.65
C VAL A 155 0.70 14.45 -14.71
N ASN A 156 1.89 14.86 -14.29
CA ASN A 156 3.01 15.16 -15.18
C ASN A 156 3.99 14.00 -15.38
N MET A 157 3.74 12.83 -14.77
CA MET A 157 4.62 11.67 -14.88
C MET A 157 4.73 11.20 -16.34
N LYS A 158 5.96 11.16 -16.86
CA LYS A 158 6.30 10.67 -18.21
C LYS A 158 6.69 9.19 -18.17
N PRO A 159 6.58 8.46 -19.29
CA PRO A 159 6.92 7.03 -19.33
C PRO A 159 8.36 6.72 -18.88
N TYR A 160 9.32 7.62 -19.12
CA TYR A 160 10.71 7.43 -18.70
C TYR A 160 10.94 7.69 -17.20
N ASN A 161 9.99 8.28 -16.48
CA ASN A 161 10.12 8.55 -15.03
C ASN A 161 10.02 7.31 -14.14
N VAL A 162 9.84 6.12 -14.74
CA VAL A 162 9.96 4.83 -14.02
C VAL A 162 11.41 4.53 -13.58
N ARG A 163 12.40 5.25 -14.13
CA ARG A 163 13.81 5.22 -13.70
C ARG A 163 14.17 6.58 -13.17
N TRP A 164 14.94 6.66 -12.09
CA TRP A 164 15.47 7.95 -11.64
C TRP A 164 16.56 8.46 -12.58
N PRO A 165 16.75 9.79 -12.68
CA PRO A 165 17.92 10.34 -13.36
C PRO A 165 19.18 9.87 -12.65
N ILE A 166 20.21 9.56 -13.42
CA ILE A 166 21.56 9.39 -12.88
C ILE A 166 22.00 10.78 -12.39
N PRO A 167 22.51 10.91 -11.14
CA PRO A 167 22.98 12.19 -10.62
C PRO A 167 24.02 12.83 -11.55
N GLN A 168 23.87 14.13 -11.84
CA GLN A 168 24.75 14.83 -12.79
C GLN A 168 26.22 14.75 -12.37
N THR A 169 26.50 14.88 -11.07
CA THR A 169 27.86 14.73 -10.52
C THR A 169 28.48 13.37 -10.82
N PHE A 170 27.68 12.30 -10.87
CA PHE A 170 28.16 10.98 -11.23
C PHE A 170 28.48 10.89 -12.74
N ILE A 171 27.65 11.50 -13.59
CA ILE A 171 27.91 11.60 -15.04
C ILE A 171 29.21 12.37 -15.30
N ASP A 172 29.38 13.52 -14.66
CA ASP A 172 30.56 14.38 -14.83
C ASP A 172 31.86 13.68 -14.41
N LEU A 173 31.80 12.82 -13.39
CA LEU A 173 32.95 12.06 -12.88
C LEU A 173 33.24 10.79 -13.66
N ALA A 174 32.21 10.01 -14.03
CA ALA A 174 32.37 8.68 -14.61
C ALA A 174 32.26 8.67 -16.15
N GLY A 175 31.80 9.75 -16.77
CA GLY A 175 31.60 9.84 -18.22
C GLY A 175 30.51 8.89 -18.75
N VAL A 176 29.55 8.49 -17.91
CA VAL A 176 28.46 7.60 -18.30
C VAL A 176 27.32 8.37 -18.97
N GLN A 177 26.56 7.69 -19.84
CA GLN A 177 25.36 8.26 -20.45
C GLN A 177 24.18 8.28 -19.48
N GLN A 178 23.34 9.31 -19.59
CA GLN A 178 22.11 9.44 -18.83
C GLN A 178 21.06 8.38 -19.26
N ASN A 179 20.14 8.06 -18.34
CA ASN A 179 18.94 7.29 -18.65
C ASN A 179 18.12 8.00 -19.75
N GLN A 180 17.60 7.21 -20.69
CA GLN A 180 16.78 7.73 -21.79
C GLN A 180 15.63 8.61 -21.26
N GLY A 181 15.55 9.84 -21.77
CA GLY A 181 14.48 10.81 -21.46
C GLY A 181 14.85 11.89 -20.44
N TYR A 182 16.02 11.78 -19.79
CA TYR A 182 16.58 12.77 -18.88
C TYR A 182 17.70 13.59 -19.52
#